data_AF-A0A7J8DLM6-F1
#
_entry.id   AF-A0A7J8DLM6-F1
#
_cell.length_a   1.000
_cell.length_b   1.000
_cell.length_c   1.000
_cell.angle_alpha   90.00
_cell.angle_beta   90.00
_cell.angle_gamma   90.00
#
_symmetry.space_group_name_H-M   'P 1'
#
loop_
_entity.id
_entity.type
_entity.pdbx_description
1 polymer ?
#
loop_
_entity_poly.entity_id
_entity_poly.type
_entity_poly.pdbx_seq_one_letter_code
_entity_poly.pdbx_strand_id
1 'polypeptide(L)'
;MAQCVQSVQELIPDSFVPCVAALCSDEAERLTRLNHLSFAELLKPFSRLTSEVHMRDPNNQLHIIKNLKIAVSNIITQPPQPGAIRKLLNDVVSGSQPAEGLVANVITAGDYDLNISATTPWFESYRETFLQSMPASDHEFLNHYLACMLVASSSEAEPVEQFSKLSQEQHRIQHNNDYSYPKWFIPNTLKYYVLLHDVSAGDEQRAESIYEEMKQKYGTQGCYLLKINSRTSNRASDEQIPDPWSQYLQKNSIQNQESYEDGPCTVTSNKNYDSNLLSLDGLDNEVKDGLPNNFRAHPLQLDPSSDTSNSIDGPEHVKSTSSLHETKKANIGIIHGACLTLTDHDRIRQFIQEFTFRGLLPHIEKTIRQLNDQLISRKGLSRSLFSATKKWFSGSKVPEKSINELKNTSGLLYPPEAPELQIRKMADLCFLVQHYDLAYSCYHTAKKDFLNDQAMLYAAGALEMAAVSAFLQPGAPRPYPAHYMDTAIQTYRDICKNMVLAERCVLLSAEILKSQSKYSEAAALLIRLTSEVLKLCSI
;
A
#
# COMPACT_ATOMS: atom_id res chain seq x y z
N MET A 1 28.10 5.79 -1.28
CA MET A 1 26.69 5.31 -1.32
C MET A 1 26.06 5.84 -2.59
N ALA A 2 25.20 5.05 -3.25
CA ALA A 2 24.46 5.48 -4.43
C ALA A 2 23.58 6.71 -4.14
N GLN A 3 23.48 7.63 -5.09
CA GLN A 3 22.57 8.79 -4.99
C GLN A 3 21.12 8.32 -5.24
N CYS A 4 20.21 8.71 -4.34
CA CYS A 4 18.78 8.43 -4.47
C CYS A 4 18.11 9.57 -5.25
N VAL A 5 17.24 9.23 -6.21
CA VAL A 5 16.53 10.22 -7.05
C VAL A 5 15.54 11.06 -6.23
N GLN A 6 15.01 10.49 -5.14
CA GLN A 6 14.02 11.11 -4.26
C GLN A 6 14.61 11.44 -2.89
N SER A 7 14.27 12.60 -2.33
CA SER A 7 14.65 12.96 -0.96
C SER A 7 13.90 12.10 0.06
N VAL A 8 14.50 11.83 1.23
CA VAL A 8 13.82 11.03 2.28
C VAL A 8 12.55 11.73 2.81
N GLN A 9 12.51 13.06 2.75
CA GLN A 9 11.35 13.88 3.10
C GLN A 9 10.17 13.72 2.13
N GLU A 10 10.41 13.22 0.92
CA GLU A 10 9.35 12.87 -0.04
C GLU A 10 9.08 11.36 -0.04
N LEU A 11 10.14 10.54 0.05
CA LEU A 11 10.05 9.08 0.05
C LEU A 11 9.13 8.55 1.16
N ILE A 12 9.32 9.02 2.40
CA ILE A 12 8.57 8.50 3.54
C ILE A 12 7.07 8.86 3.42
N PRO A 13 6.67 10.13 3.22
CA PRO A 13 5.26 10.45 3.02
C PRO A 13 4.64 9.73 1.81
N ASP A 14 5.41 9.52 0.74
CA ASP A 14 4.92 8.80 -0.44
C ASP A 14 4.75 7.29 -0.26
N SER A 15 5.35 6.74 0.80
CA SER A 15 5.22 5.34 1.20
C SER A 15 4.01 5.10 2.09
N PHE A 16 3.42 6.16 2.66
CA PHE A 16 2.28 6.10 3.58
C PHE A 16 1.24 7.13 3.19
N VAL A 17 0.35 6.73 2.29
CA VAL A 17 -0.65 7.61 1.69
C VAL A 17 -2.07 7.19 2.08
N PRO A 18 -3.02 8.12 2.21
CA PRO A 18 -4.44 7.80 2.35
C PRO A 18 -4.92 6.79 1.29
N CYS A 19 -5.35 5.61 1.74
CA CYS A 19 -5.91 4.59 0.88
C CYS A 19 -7.41 4.83 0.65
N VAL A 20 -7.84 4.74 -0.60
CA VAL A 20 -9.23 4.90 -1.06
C VAL A 20 -9.61 3.71 -1.92
N ALA A 21 -10.69 3.04 -1.55
CA ALA A 21 -11.25 1.95 -2.33
C ALA A 21 -12.01 2.49 -3.55
N ALA A 22 -12.02 1.75 -4.65
CA ALA A 22 -12.92 1.96 -5.78
C ALA A 22 -13.79 0.71 -6.00
N LEU A 23 -15.10 0.93 -6.10
CA LEU A 23 -16.08 -0.09 -6.48
C LEU A 23 -16.86 0.42 -7.70
N CYS A 24 -16.59 -0.18 -8.85
CA CYS A 24 -17.14 0.24 -10.14
C CYS A 24 -18.28 -0.68 -10.57
N SER A 25 -19.26 -0.15 -11.31
CA SER A 25 -20.15 -0.96 -12.13
C SER A 25 -19.41 -1.54 -13.33
N ASP A 26 -19.93 -2.64 -13.87
CA ASP A 26 -19.36 -3.29 -15.06
C ASP A 26 -19.29 -2.33 -16.25
N GLU A 27 -20.32 -1.49 -16.43
CA GLU A 27 -20.37 -0.52 -17.52
C GLU A 27 -19.37 0.63 -17.33
N ALA A 28 -19.17 1.10 -16.09
CA ALA A 28 -18.14 2.10 -15.80
C ALA A 28 -16.74 1.56 -16.08
N GLU A 29 -16.48 0.31 -15.68
CA GLU A 29 -15.20 -0.36 -15.92
C GLU A 29 -14.99 -0.69 -17.40
N ARG A 30 -16.05 -1.06 -18.13
CA ARG A 30 -16.02 -1.24 -19.59
C ARG A 30 -15.61 0.06 -20.29
N LEU A 31 -16.14 1.20 -19.83
CA LEU A 31 -15.88 2.51 -20.39
C LEU A 31 -14.44 2.96 -20.18
N THR A 32 -13.88 2.77 -18.98
CA THR A 32 -12.44 3.06 -18.73
C THR A 32 -11.52 2.11 -19.50
N ARG A 33 -11.90 0.83 -19.66
CA ARG A 33 -11.12 -0.15 -20.43
C ARG A 33 -10.98 0.16 -21.92
N LEU A 34 -11.81 1.04 -22.49
CA LEU A 34 -11.59 1.58 -23.84
C LEU A 34 -10.28 2.38 -23.95
N ASN A 35 -9.74 2.84 -22.81
CA ASN A 35 -8.44 3.48 -22.69
C ASN A 35 -7.33 2.52 -22.21
N HIS A 36 -7.58 1.21 -22.19
CA HIS A 36 -6.69 0.17 -21.65
C HIS A 36 -6.34 0.37 -20.16
N LEU A 37 -7.26 0.94 -19.38
CA LEU A 37 -7.09 1.26 -17.98
C LEU A 37 -8.33 0.84 -17.18
N SER A 38 -8.16 0.23 -16.01
CA SER A 38 -9.23 0.21 -15.00
C SER A 38 -9.51 1.64 -14.49
N PHE A 39 -10.63 1.85 -13.80
CA PHE A 39 -10.90 3.14 -13.18
C PHE A 39 -9.80 3.56 -12.18
N ALA A 40 -9.34 2.65 -11.32
CA ALA A 40 -8.27 2.95 -10.38
C ALA A 40 -6.94 3.31 -11.09
N GLU A 41 -6.60 2.60 -12.18
CA GLU A 41 -5.39 2.89 -12.97
C GLU A 41 -5.48 4.23 -13.69
N LEU A 42 -6.67 4.59 -14.20
CA LEU A 42 -6.94 5.88 -14.85
C LEU A 42 -6.52 7.07 -13.96
N LEU A 43 -6.79 6.97 -12.66
CA LEU A 43 -6.52 8.03 -11.68
C LEU A 43 -5.06 8.10 -11.22
N LYS A 44 -4.28 7.02 -11.39
CA LYS A 44 -2.98 6.81 -10.74
C LYS A 44 -1.98 7.96 -11.00
N PRO A 45 -1.81 8.48 -12.23
CA PRO A 45 -0.89 9.60 -12.49
C PRO A 45 -1.31 10.93 -11.85
N PHE A 46 -2.60 11.09 -11.57
CA PHE A 46 -3.19 12.35 -11.09
C PHE A 46 -3.44 12.34 -9.57
N SER A 47 -3.04 11.27 -8.89
CA SER A 47 -3.31 11.04 -7.47
C SER A 47 -2.47 11.89 -6.50
N ARG A 48 -1.54 12.71 -7.02
CA ARG A 48 -0.79 13.71 -6.24
C ARG A 48 -1.38 15.09 -6.45
N LEU A 49 -1.75 15.74 -5.35
CA LEU A 49 -2.19 17.13 -5.36
C LEU A 49 -0.99 18.06 -5.58
N THR A 50 -1.17 19.05 -6.45
CA THR A 50 -0.17 20.09 -6.72
C THR A 50 -0.37 21.33 -5.86
N SER A 51 -1.51 21.44 -5.18
CA SER A 51 -1.90 22.59 -4.38
C SER A 51 -1.69 22.31 -2.89
N GLU A 52 -1.29 23.34 -2.14
CA GLU A 52 -1.29 23.27 -0.68
C GLU A 52 -2.72 23.23 -0.15
N VAL A 53 -2.92 22.47 0.92
CA VAL A 53 -4.23 22.30 1.55
C VAL A 53 -4.14 22.62 3.02
N HIS A 54 -5.25 23.14 3.56
CA HIS A 54 -5.35 23.47 4.97
C HIS A 54 -6.35 22.56 5.65
N MET A 55 -5.95 21.99 6.78
CA MET A 55 -6.80 21.21 7.67
C MET A 55 -6.74 21.81 9.06
N ARG A 56 -7.83 21.72 9.83
CA ARG A 56 -7.81 22.18 11.23
C ARG A 56 -7.68 21.00 12.19
N ASP A 57 -6.78 21.11 13.16
CA ASP A 57 -6.68 20.13 14.24
C ASP A 57 -7.85 20.24 15.25
N PRO A 58 -7.93 19.32 16.24
CA PRO A 58 -8.93 19.40 17.29
C PRO A 58 -8.90 20.69 18.12
N ASN A 59 -7.76 21.38 18.18
CA ASN A 59 -7.60 22.68 18.86
C ASN A 59 -7.93 23.86 17.94
N ASN A 60 -8.47 23.59 16.73
CA ASN A 60 -8.79 24.57 15.71
C ASN A 60 -7.56 25.35 15.18
N GLN A 61 -6.36 24.79 15.33
CA GLN A 61 -5.15 25.30 14.69
C GLN A 61 -5.07 24.80 13.25
N LEU A 62 -4.56 25.65 12.37
CA LEU A 62 -4.51 25.39 10.94
C LEU A 62 -3.17 24.75 10.58
N HIS A 63 -3.23 23.60 9.92
CA HIS A 63 -2.08 22.80 9.46
C HIS A 63 -2.04 22.76 7.95
N ILE A 64 -0.84 22.95 7.40
CA ILE A 64 -0.59 22.96 5.95
C ILE A 64 -0.13 21.58 5.51
N ILE A 65 -0.82 21.03 4.52
CA ILE A 65 -0.50 19.76 3.87
C ILE A 65 0.01 20.09 2.47
N LYS A 66 1.17 19.55 2.10
CA LYS A 66 1.81 19.84 0.80
C LYS A 66 1.96 18.56 -0.01
N ASN A 67 1.72 18.64 -1.30
CA ASN A 67 1.93 17.53 -2.24
C ASN A 67 1.26 16.22 -1.79
N LEU A 68 0.08 16.31 -1.17
CA LEU A 68 -0.62 15.14 -0.64
C LEU A 68 -0.89 14.17 -1.79
N LYS A 69 -0.44 12.93 -1.62
CA LYS A 69 -0.71 11.82 -2.53
C LYS A 69 -1.77 10.93 -1.89
N ILE A 70 -2.70 10.43 -2.68
CA ILE A 70 -3.65 9.38 -2.28
C ILE A 70 -3.39 8.11 -3.10
N ALA A 71 -3.81 6.96 -2.59
CA ALA A 71 -3.79 5.70 -3.34
C ALA A 71 -5.23 5.25 -3.58
N VAL A 72 -5.62 5.13 -4.85
CA VAL A 72 -6.91 4.55 -5.25
C VAL A 72 -6.67 3.15 -5.79
N SER A 73 -7.42 2.18 -5.29
CA SER A 73 -7.33 0.77 -5.72
C SER A 73 -8.71 0.10 -5.71
N ASN A 74 -8.90 -0.83 -6.63
CA ASN A 74 -10.09 -1.68 -6.65
C ASN A 74 -10.18 -2.49 -5.35
N ILE A 75 -11.40 -2.78 -4.91
CA ILE A 75 -11.62 -3.63 -3.74
C ILE A 75 -11.21 -5.07 -4.07
N ILE A 76 -10.20 -5.55 -3.35
CA ILE A 76 -9.83 -6.97 -3.30
C ILE A 76 -10.26 -7.48 -1.93
N THR A 77 -11.04 -8.56 -1.88
CA THR A 77 -11.60 -9.12 -0.65
C THR A 77 -10.74 -10.21 -0.02
N GLN A 78 -9.67 -10.62 -0.70
CA GLN A 78 -8.69 -11.55 -0.20
C GLN A 78 -7.36 -10.83 0.07
N PRO A 79 -6.67 -11.14 1.19
CA PRO A 79 -5.36 -10.57 1.44
C PRO A 79 -4.36 -11.05 0.36
N PRO A 80 -3.38 -10.19 -0.02
CA PRO A 80 -2.37 -10.59 -0.97
C PRO A 80 -1.54 -11.76 -0.42
N GLN A 81 -1.38 -12.80 -1.25
CA GLN A 81 -0.63 -13.98 -0.85
C GLN A 81 0.87 -13.66 -0.74
N PRO A 82 1.58 -14.10 0.32
CA PRO A 82 3.00 -13.83 0.50
C PRO A 82 3.86 -14.26 -0.71
N GLY A 83 3.51 -15.36 -1.36
CA GLY A 83 4.19 -15.83 -2.58
C GLY A 83 4.04 -14.88 -3.76
N ALA A 84 2.87 -14.23 -3.92
CA ALA A 84 2.63 -13.25 -4.97
C ALA A 84 3.44 -11.97 -4.73
N ILE A 85 3.51 -11.49 -3.48
CA ILE A 85 4.36 -10.35 -3.10
C ILE A 85 5.83 -10.67 -3.37
N ARG A 86 6.30 -11.87 -3.00
CA ARG A 86 7.69 -12.29 -3.26
C ARG A 86 8.00 -12.30 -4.75
N LYS A 87 7.12 -12.87 -5.57
CA LYS A 87 7.26 -12.88 -7.02
C LYS A 87 7.35 -11.45 -7.57
N LEU A 88 6.45 -10.56 -7.15
CA LEU A 88 6.45 -9.16 -7.54
C LEU A 88 7.79 -8.47 -7.20
N LEU A 89 8.31 -8.67 -5.99
CA LEU A 89 9.60 -8.11 -5.59
C LEU A 89 10.76 -8.63 -6.45
N ASN A 90 10.77 -9.93 -6.75
CA ASN A 90 11.78 -10.55 -7.62
C ASN A 90 11.71 -10.01 -9.05
N ASP A 91 10.51 -9.87 -9.60
CA ASP A 91 10.29 -9.37 -10.95
C ASP A 91 10.74 -7.91 -11.06
N VAL A 92 10.43 -7.08 -10.06
CA VAL A 92 10.84 -5.67 -10.01
C VAL A 92 12.36 -5.52 -9.90
N VAL A 93 13.02 -6.34 -9.09
CA VAL A 93 14.49 -6.36 -9.00
C VAL A 93 15.10 -6.79 -10.34
N SER A 94 14.56 -7.83 -10.97
CA SER A 94 15.05 -8.35 -12.25
C SER A 94 14.86 -7.34 -13.40
N GLY A 95 13.76 -6.59 -13.39
CA GLY A 95 13.46 -5.57 -14.40
C GLY A 95 14.17 -4.23 -14.20
N SER A 96 14.78 -3.99 -13.03
CA SER A 96 15.39 -2.70 -12.66
C SER A 96 16.93 -2.76 -12.60
N GLN A 97 17.54 -3.67 -13.35
CA GLN A 97 19.00 -3.78 -13.38
C GLN A 97 19.65 -2.53 -14.00
N PRO A 98 20.83 -2.09 -13.51
CA PRO A 98 21.58 -1.00 -14.13
C PRO A 98 21.85 -1.33 -15.61
N ALA A 99 21.80 -0.33 -16.48
CA ALA A 99 22.14 -0.52 -17.89
C ALA A 99 23.58 -1.03 -18.05
N GLU A 100 23.78 -2.09 -18.85
CA GLU A 100 25.10 -2.62 -19.16
C GLU A 100 25.99 -1.53 -19.78
N GLY A 101 27.20 -1.34 -19.23
CA GLY A 101 28.18 -0.39 -19.76
C GLY A 101 28.28 0.97 -19.06
N LEU A 102 27.51 1.22 -17.98
CA LEU A 102 27.73 2.40 -17.14
C LEU A 102 29.07 2.31 -16.40
N VAL A 103 29.86 3.39 -16.44
CA VAL A 103 31.15 3.51 -15.75
C VAL A 103 30.92 3.41 -14.26
N ALA A 104 31.26 2.26 -13.67
CA ALA A 104 31.23 2.12 -12.22
C ALA A 104 32.52 2.73 -11.63
N ASN A 105 32.38 3.34 -10.46
CA ASN A 105 33.49 3.99 -9.77
C ASN A 105 34.39 2.88 -9.21
N VAL A 106 35.61 2.78 -9.75
CA VAL A 106 36.60 1.85 -9.21
C VAL A 106 37.24 2.48 -7.98
N ILE A 107 37.05 1.85 -6.81
CA ILE A 107 37.76 2.20 -5.59
C ILE A 107 38.77 1.08 -5.32
N THR A 108 40.06 1.40 -5.44
CA THR A 108 41.13 0.48 -5.06
C THR A 108 41.29 0.47 -3.54
N ALA A 109 41.06 -0.68 -2.92
CA ALA A 109 41.24 -0.92 -1.49
C ALA A 109 42.29 -2.03 -1.30
N GLY A 110 43.55 -1.64 -1.16
CA GLY A 110 44.68 -2.59 -1.13
C GLY A 110 44.88 -3.21 -2.51
N ASP A 111 44.85 -4.54 -2.59
CA ASP A 111 45.04 -5.31 -3.83
C ASP A 111 43.71 -5.58 -4.58
N TYR A 112 42.61 -4.98 -4.13
CA TYR A 112 41.27 -5.18 -4.70
C TYR A 112 40.72 -3.90 -5.33
N ASP A 113 40.24 -4.02 -6.56
CA ASP A 113 39.46 -2.99 -7.23
C ASP A 113 37.97 -3.25 -7.03
N LEU A 114 37.33 -2.40 -6.22
CA LEU A 114 35.89 -2.47 -5.98
C LEU A 114 35.16 -1.64 -7.03
N ASN A 115 34.35 -2.30 -7.85
CA ASN A 115 33.52 -1.63 -8.84
C ASN A 115 32.20 -1.20 -8.20
N ILE A 116 32.04 0.09 -7.92
CA ILE A 116 30.88 0.62 -7.19
C ILE A 116 29.99 1.40 -8.16
N SER A 117 28.80 0.88 -8.43
CA SER A 117 27.78 1.61 -9.18
C SER A 117 27.36 2.88 -8.45
N ALA A 118 27.31 4.00 -9.17
CA ALA A 118 26.88 5.29 -8.63
C ALA A 118 25.38 5.34 -8.26
N THR A 119 24.59 4.43 -8.82
CA THR A 119 23.14 4.29 -8.60
C THR A 119 22.77 2.82 -8.38
N THR A 120 21.72 2.56 -7.61
CA THR A 120 21.16 1.20 -7.40
C THR A 120 19.67 1.19 -7.71
N PRO A 121 19.25 1.29 -8.99
CA PRO A 121 17.83 1.40 -9.36
C PRO A 121 17.00 0.22 -8.86
N TRP A 122 17.56 -0.99 -8.89
CA TRP A 122 16.91 -2.20 -8.36
C TRP A 122 16.56 -2.09 -6.87
N PHE A 123 17.39 -1.44 -6.07
CA PHE A 123 17.16 -1.31 -4.63
C PHE A 123 16.07 -0.28 -4.35
N GLU A 124 16.04 0.82 -5.11
CA GLU A 124 14.97 1.83 -5.03
C GLU A 124 13.62 1.22 -5.43
N SER A 125 13.58 0.53 -6.57
CA SER A 125 12.37 -0.17 -7.02
C SER A 125 11.93 -1.24 -6.02
N TYR A 126 12.85 -2.06 -5.48
CA TYR A 126 12.55 -3.04 -4.44
C TYR A 126 11.92 -2.37 -3.21
N ARG A 127 12.56 -1.33 -2.67
CA ARG A 127 12.11 -0.63 -1.47
C ARG A 127 10.72 -0.01 -1.66
N GLU A 128 10.50 0.67 -2.78
CA GLU A 128 9.19 1.26 -3.10
C GLU A 128 8.11 0.19 -3.20
N THR A 129 8.36 -0.87 -3.95
CA THR A 129 7.39 -1.97 -4.13
C THR A 129 7.14 -2.70 -2.81
N PHE A 130 8.17 -2.92 -2.00
CA PHE A 130 8.06 -3.54 -0.67
C PHE A 130 7.12 -2.74 0.22
N LEU A 131 7.37 -1.44 0.39
CA LEU A 131 6.56 -0.57 1.24
C LEU A 131 5.11 -0.49 0.74
N GLN A 132 4.90 -0.39 -0.58
CA GLN A 132 3.56 -0.32 -1.18
C GLN A 132 2.79 -1.64 -1.12
N SER A 133 3.49 -2.78 -1.08
CA SER A 133 2.88 -4.11 -1.08
C SER A 133 2.43 -4.60 0.30
N MET A 134 2.78 -3.89 1.37
CA MET A 134 2.53 -4.38 2.71
C MET A 134 1.03 -4.42 3.05
N PRO A 135 0.51 -5.56 3.54
CA PRO A 135 -0.90 -5.69 3.88
C PRO A 135 -1.27 -4.90 5.14
N ALA A 136 -2.54 -4.51 5.25
CA ALA A 136 -3.09 -3.94 6.47
C ALA A 136 -3.02 -4.95 7.64
N SER A 137 -2.77 -4.45 8.85
CA SER A 137 -2.62 -5.25 10.07
C SER A 137 -3.45 -4.68 11.22
N ASP A 138 -3.83 -5.46 12.23
CA ASP A 138 -4.72 -4.96 13.31
C ASP A 138 -4.02 -4.07 14.36
N HIS A 139 -2.68 -3.98 14.33
CA HIS A 139 -1.90 -3.18 15.27
C HIS A 139 -1.61 -1.76 14.78
N GLU A 140 -1.86 -1.47 13.51
CA GLU A 140 -1.64 -0.16 12.88
C GLU A 140 -2.64 0.13 11.77
N PHE A 141 -2.91 1.40 11.51
CA PHE A 141 -4.02 1.83 10.65
C PHE A 141 -3.56 2.54 9.35
N LEU A 142 -2.26 2.47 9.04
CA LEU A 142 -1.64 3.17 7.91
C LEU A 142 -2.15 2.72 6.54
N ASN A 143 -2.48 1.42 6.39
CA ASN A 143 -2.96 0.83 5.13
C ASN A 143 -4.48 0.52 5.14
N HIS A 144 -5.23 1.12 6.06
CA HIS A 144 -6.70 0.95 6.09
C HIS A 144 -7.37 1.92 5.11
N TYR A 145 -8.46 1.49 4.47
CA TYR A 145 -9.24 2.37 3.61
C TYR A 145 -9.95 3.45 4.44
N LEU A 146 -9.76 4.71 4.02
CA LEU A 146 -10.40 5.89 4.62
C LEU A 146 -11.72 6.27 3.92
N ALA A 147 -11.86 5.87 2.65
CA ALA A 147 -13.01 6.19 1.82
C ALA A 147 -13.23 5.12 0.75
N CYS A 148 -14.42 5.12 0.15
CA CYS A 148 -14.77 4.31 -1.00
C CYS A 148 -15.42 5.19 -2.10
N MET A 149 -14.85 5.17 -3.29
CA MET A 149 -15.47 5.70 -4.50
C MET A 149 -16.42 4.65 -5.08
N LEU A 150 -17.69 5.01 -5.21
CA LEU A 150 -18.69 4.21 -5.90
C LEU A 150 -18.87 4.80 -7.29
N VAL A 151 -18.59 4.02 -8.33
CA VAL A 151 -18.49 4.52 -9.71
C VAL A 151 -19.52 3.82 -10.58
N ALA A 152 -20.40 4.59 -11.23
CA ALA A 152 -21.35 4.07 -12.21
C ALA A 152 -21.34 4.92 -13.47
N SER A 153 -21.71 4.34 -14.60
CA SER A 153 -21.77 5.07 -15.87
C SER A 153 -23.12 5.78 -16.05
N SER A 154 -23.09 6.95 -16.71
CA SER A 154 -24.28 7.63 -17.22
C SER A 154 -25.01 6.87 -18.33
N SER A 155 -24.36 5.87 -18.95
CA SER A 155 -24.98 4.98 -19.94
C SER A 155 -25.85 3.87 -19.34
N GLU A 156 -25.72 3.61 -18.03
CA GLU A 156 -26.55 2.63 -17.31
C GLU A 156 -28.04 2.95 -17.52
N ALA A 157 -28.90 1.94 -17.57
CA ALA A 157 -30.35 2.16 -17.67
C ALA A 157 -30.85 2.94 -16.44
N GLU A 158 -30.46 2.49 -15.25
CA GLU A 158 -30.84 3.06 -13.95
C GLU A 158 -29.59 3.36 -13.08
N PRO A 159 -28.83 4.45 -13.36
CA PRO A 159 -27.57 4.75 -12.67
C PRO A 159 -27.74 4.94 -11.15
N VAL A 160 -28.85 5.53 -10.71
CA VAL A 160 -29.13 5.80 -9.28
C VAL A 160 -29.47 4.51 -8.51
N GLU A 161 -30.12 3.55 -9.17
CA GLU A 161 -30.27 2.20 -8.62
C GLU A 161 -28.91 1.50 -8.52
N GLN A 162 -28.06 1.65 -9.55
CA GLN A 162 -26.73 1.07 -9.56
C GLN A 162 -25.85 1.58 -8.40
N PHE A 163 -25.88 2.88 -8.10
CA PHE A 163 -25.20 3.41 -6.90
C PHE A 163 -25.75 2.83 -5.59
N SER A 164 -27.04 2.52 -5.55
CA SER A 164 -27.65 1.89 -4.37
C SER A 164 -27.12 0.46 -4.18
N LYS A 165 -26.97 -0.31 -5.28
CA LYS A 165 -26.33 -1.65 -5.29
C LYS A 165 -24.86 -1.58 -4.85
N LEU A 166 -24.07 -0.68 -5.44
CA LEU A 166 -22.66 -0.50 -5.08
C LEU A 166 -22.50 -0.10 -3.60
N SER A 167 -23.37 0.77 -3.08
CA SER A 167 -23.34 1.16 -1.66
C SER A 167 -23.67 -0.01 -0.72
N GLN A 168 -24.64 -0.86 -1.09
CA GLN A 168 -24.98 -2.08 -0.34
C GLN A 168 -23.83 -3.08 -0.37
N GLU A 169 -23.19 -3.26 -1.53
CA GLU A 169 -22.05 -4.16 -1.68
C GLU A 169 -20.86 -3.70 -0.84
N GLN A 170 -20.51 -2.42 -0.89
CA GLN A 170 -19.48 -1.86 -0.01
C GLN A 170 -19.81 -2.08 1.48
N HIS A 171 -21.07 -1.88 1.89
CA HIS A 171 -21.49 -2.11 3.27
C HIS A 171 -21.37 -3.59 3.66
N ARG A 172 -21.76 -4.49 2.75
CA ARG A 172 -21.61 -5.95 2.93
C ARG A 172 -20.14 -6.33 3.09
N ILE A 173 -19.24 -5.82 2.24
CA ILE A 173 -17.81 -6.10 2.34
C ILE A 173 -17.23 -5.61 3.67
N GLN A 174 -17.69 -4.46 4.17
CA GLN A 174 -17.16 -3.88 5.40
C GLN A 174 -17.68 -4.53 6.69
N HIS A 175 -18.94 -4.96 6.73
CA HIS A 175 -19.60 -5.39 7.96
C HIS A 175 -19.96 -6.88 7.99
N ASN A 176 -19.88 -7.60 6.87
CA ASN A 176 -20.08 -9.04 6.90
C ASN A 176 -18.84 -9.73 7.47
N ASN A 177 -19.08 -10.67 8.40
CA ASN A 177 -18.03 -11.44 9.05
C ASN A 177 -17.28 -12.39 8.10
N ASP A 178 -17.83 -12.64 6.91
CA ASP A 178 -17.18 -13.43 5.86
C ASP A 178 -15.92 -12.73 5.29
N TYR A 179 -15.77 -11.42 5.50
CA TYR A 179 -14.63 -10.64 5.02
C TYR A 179 -13.72 -10.21 6.15
N SER A 180 -12.47 -10.69 6.12
CA SER A 180 -11.38 -10.20 6.96
C SER A 180 -10.52 -9.13 6.26
N TYR A 181 -10.75 -8.91 4.96
CA TYR A 181 -10.02 -8.00 4.09
C TYR A 181 -10.97 -7.39 3.03
N PRO A 182 -10.78 -6.12 2.61
CA PRO A 182 -9.80 -5.16 3.11
C PRO A 182 -10.17 -4.60 4.49
N LYS A 183 -9.20 -3.96 5.16
CA LYS A 183 -9.45 -3.31 6.46
C LYS A 183 -9.91 -1.87 6.24
N TRP A 184 -10.98 -1.49 6.94
CA TRP A 184 -11.57 -0.15 6.90
C TRP A 184 -11.22 0.62 8.17
N PHE A 185 -10.89 1.90 8.04
CA PHE A 185 -10.37 2.69 9.15
C PHE A 185 -11.43 2.97 10.22
N ILE A 186 -12.65 3.31 9.80
CA ILE A 186 -13.82 3.44 10.69
C ILE A 186 -15.03 2.68 10.13
N PRO A 187 -15.99 2.25 10.98
CA PRO A 187 -17.20 1.57 10.54
C PRO A 187 -18.08 2.38 9.57
N ASN A 188 -18.10 3.70 9.69
CA ASN A 188 -18.88 4.59 8.82
C ASN A 188 -17.97 5.26 7.79
N THR A 189 -17.47 4.48 6.85
CA THR A 189 -16.57 4.93 5.79
C THR A 189 -17.22 6.00 4.91
N LEU A 190 -16.46 7.01 4.49
CA LEU A 190 -16.88 7.96 3.47
C LEU A 190 -17.19 7.24 2.15
N LYS A 191 -18.44 7.33 1.67
CA LYS A 191 -18.83 6.92 0.32
C LYS A 191 -18.90 8.15 -0.59
N TYR A 192 -18.19 8.10 -1.71
CA TYR A 192 -18.14 9.19 -2.68
C TYR A 192 -18.63 8.70 -4.04
N TYR A 193 -19.67 9.32 -4.57
CA TYR A 193 -20.41 8.85 -5.74
C TYR A 193 -19.89 9.52 -7.01
N VAL A 194 -19.40 8.73 -7.96
CA VAL A 194 -18.79 9.21 -9.20
C VAL A 194 -19.63 8.73 -10.39
N LEU A 195 -20.27 9.68 -11.09
CA LEU A 195 -20.94 9.42 -12.35
C LEU A 195 -19.92 9.57 -13.48
N LEU A 196 -19.58 8.48 -14.15
CA LEU A 196 -18.69 8.48 -15.30
C LEU A 196 -19.49 8.74 -16.58
N HIS A 197 -19.06 9.70 -17.38
CA HIS A 197 -19.73 10.07 -18.62
C HIS A 197 -18.75 10.11 -19.79
N ASP A 198 -19.06 9.37 -20.85
CA ASP A 198 -18.34 9.45 -22.12
C ASP A 198 -18.91 10.56 -22.99
N VAL A 199 -18.12 11.62 -23.16
CA VAL A 199 -18.50 12.82 -23.94
C VAL A 199 -18.65 12.51 -25.43
N SER A 200 -18.12 11.38 -25.91
CA SER A 200 -18.14 11.05 -27.33
C SER A 200 -19.41 10.31 -27.78
N ALA A 201 -19.96 9.46 -26.91
CA ALA A 201 -21.09 8.60 -27.23
C ALA A 201 -22.32 8.83 -26.33
N GLY A 202 -22.17 9.50 -25.19
CA GLY A 202 -23.23 9.70 -24.20
C GLY A 202 -24.12 10.92 -24.47
N ASP A 203 -25.31 10.91 -23.87
CA ASP A 203 -26.20 12.06 -23.79
C ASP A 203 -25.82 12.94 -22.59
N GLU A 204 -25.29 14.13 -22.88
CA GLU A 204 -24.83 15.08 -21.86
C GLU A 204 -25.99 15.64 -21.00
N GLN A 205 -27.16 15.89 -21.58
CA GLN A 205 -28.31 16.41 -20.83
C GLN A 205 -28.84 15.36 -19.84
N ARG A 206 -28.85 14.09 -20.28
CA ARG A 206 -29.17 12.97 -19.40
C ARG A 206 -28.18 12.88 -18.25
N ALA A 207 -26.88 12.94 -18.52
CA ALA A 207 -25.84 12.85 -17.50
C ALA A 207 -25.91 13.99 -16.47
N GLU A 208 -26.18 15.23 -16.90
CA GLU A 208 -26.37 16.36 -15.99
C GLU A 208 -27.64 16.19 -15.14
N SER A 209 -28.73 15.72 -15.72
CA SER A 209 -29.98 15.44 -14.98
C SER A 209 -29.78 14.39 -13.88
N ILE A 210 -29.10 13.28 -14.21
CA ILE A 210 -28.73 12.24 -13.23
C ILE A 210 -27.83 12.83 -12.14
N TYR A 211 -26.86 13.66 -12.52
CA TYR A 211 -25.95 14.28 -11.56
C TYR A 211 -26.68 15.22 -10.60
N GLU A 212 -27.66 15.99 -11.06
CA GLU A 212 -28.53 16.79 -10.17
C GLU A 212 -29.32 15.91 -9.22
N GLU A 213 -29.88 14.78 -9.69
CA GLU A 213 -30.57 13.81 -8.84
C GLU A 213 -29.63 13.22 -7.78
N MET A 214 -28.41 12.84 -8.16
CA MET A 214 -27.39 12.35 -7.23
C MET A 214 -27.05 13.38 -6.16
N LYS A 215 -26.91 14.66 -6.53
CA LYS A 215 -26.66 15.74 -5.56
C LYS A 215 -27.82 15.93 -4.59
N GLN A 216 -29.06 15.74 -5.02
CA GLN A 216 -30.23 15.77 -4.14
C GLN A 216 -30.25 14.56 -3.19
N LYS A 217 -29.90 13.38 -3.67
CA LYS A 217 -29.97 12.12 -2.90
C LYS A 217 -28.81 11.92 -1.93
N TYR A 218 -27.58 12.21 -2.36
CA TYR A 218 -26.35 11.90 -1.60
C TYR A 218 -25.61 13.15 -1.11
N GLY A 219 -26.08 14.35 -1.50
CA GLY A 219 -25.48 15.63 -1.13
C GLY A 219 -24.44 16.11 -2.14
N THR A 220 -24.33 17.44 -2.26
CA THR A 220 -23.46 18.10 -3.25
C THR A 220 -21.97 17.84 -3.07
N GLN A 221 -21.53 17.64 -1.83
CA GLN A 221 -20.11 17.40 -1.50
C GLN A 221 -19.70 15.92 -1.65
N GLY A 222 -20.66 15.02 -1.82
CA GLY A 222 -20.44 13.57 -1.92
C GLY A 222 -20.52 13.03 -3.36
N CYS A 223 -20.71 13.90 -4.36
CA CYS A 223 -20.98 13.50 -5.74
C CYS A 223 -20.09 14.24 -6.74
N TYR A 224 -19.64 13.54 -7.77
CA TYR A 224 -18.91 14.14 -8.90
C TYR A 224 -19.33 13.56 -10.25
N LEU A 225 -19.39 14.40 -11.28
CA LEU A 225 -19.59 14.01 -12.68
C LEU A 225 -18.23 14.05 -13.39
N LEU A 226 -17.64 12.89 -13.62
CA LEU A 226 -16.37 12.75 -14.33
C LEU A 226 -16.64 12.52 -15.82
N LYS A 227 -16.36 13.54 -16.63
CA LYS A 227 -16.44 13.47 -18.09
C LYS A 227 -15.11 12.97 -18.66
N ILE A 228 -15.14 11.86 -19.40
CA ILE A 228 -13.98 11.31 -20.14
C ILE A 228 -14.37 11.02 -21.60
N ASN A 229 -13.41 10.56 -22.38
CA ASN A 229 -13.56 10.36 -23.81
C ASN A 229 -13.15 8.93 -24.21
N SER A 230 -13.90 8.35 -25.14
CA SER A 230 -13.64 7.02 -25.70
C SER A 230 -13.38 7.03 -27.22
N ARG A 231 -13.20 8.21 -27.83
CA ARG A 231 -12.91 8.35 -29.28
C ARG A 231 -11.67 7.57 -29.69
N THR A 232 -11.80 6.78 -30.76
CA THR A 232 -10.64 6.19 -31.44
C THR A 232 -9.85 7.30 -32.13
N SER A 233 -8.58 7.48 -31.75
CA SER A 233 -7.70 8.51 -32.33
C SER A 233 -7.57 8.34 -33.85
N ASN A 234 -7.96 9.37 -34.62
CA ASN A 234 -7.55 9.52 -36.01
C ASN A 234 -6.11 10.06 -36.02
N ARG A 235 -5.14 9.14 -36.04
CA ARG A 235 -3.68 9.38 -35.90
C ARG A 235 -3.03 10.37 -36.91
N ALA A 236 -3.79 11.04 -37.77
CA ALA A 236 -3.26 11.87 -38.84
C ALA A 236 -2.94 13.32 -38.44
N SER A 237 -3.41 13.80 -37.26
CA SER A 237 -3.26 15.22 -36.90
C SER A 237 -3.05 15.54 -35.41
N ASP A 238 -3.09 14.55 -34.51
CA ASP A 238 -3.09 14.84 -33.08
C ASP A 238 -1.66 14.89 -32.49
N GLU A 239 -1.44 15.94 -31.68
CA GLU A 239 -0.26 16.11 -30.85
C GLU A 239 0.04 14.81 -30.09
N GLN A 240 1.32 14.40 -30.10
CA GLN A 240 1.75 13.18 -29.45
C GLN A 240 1.71 13.38 -27.92
N ILE A 241 0.55 13.13 -27.30
CA ILE A 241 0.37 13.23 -25.85
C ILE A 241 1.21 12.13 -25.18
N PRO A 242 2.06 12.45 -24.19
CA PRO A 242 2.82 11.44 -23.44
C PRO A 242 1.88 10.43 -22.76
N ASP A 243 2.32 9.18 -22.59
CA ASP A 243 1.64 8.16 -21.78
C ASP A 243 2.12 8.26 -20.31
N PRO A 244 1.44 9.01 -19.43
CA PRO A 244 1.83 9.12 -18.03
C PRO A 244 1.61 7.83 -17.23
N TRP A 245 0.85 6.85 -17.74
CA TRP A 245 0.55 5.59 -17.05
C TRP A 245 1.65 4.55 -17.19
N SER A 246 2.42 4.59 -18.28
CA SER A 246 3.53 3.67 -18.55
C SER A 246 4.45 3.43 -17.35
N GLN A 247 4.85 4.48 -16.63
CA GLN A 247 5.69 4.42 -15.43
C GLN A 247 5.06 3.69 -14.23
N TYR A 248 3.72 3.59 -14.19
CA TYR A 248 2.96 3.01 -13.09
C TYR A 248 2.44 1.60 -13.36
N LEU A 249 2.27 1.24 -14.64
CA LEU A 249 1.66 -0.02 -15.08
C LEU A 249 2.67 -1.10 -15.42
N GLN A 250 3.86 -0.70 -15.91
CA GLN A 250 4.98 -1.64 -16.09
C GLN A 250 5.40 -2.31 -14.76
N LYS A 251 5.11 -1.68 -13.62
CA LYS A 251 5.32 -2.23 -12.27
C LYS A 251 4.22 -3.22 -11.82
N ASN A 252 3.06 -3.28 -12.48
CA ASN A 252 1.85 -3.95 -11.99
C ASN A 252 1.27 -5.06 -12.91
N SER A 253 1.87 -5.34 -14.08
CA SER A 253 1.28 -6.22 -15.11
C SER A 253 1.02 -7.68 -14.71
N ILE A 254 1.30 -8.08 -13.47
CA ILE A 254 1.22 -9.48 -13.01
C ILE A 254 0.05 -9.71 -12.03
N GLN A 255 -0.62 -8.66 -11.54
CA GLN A 255 -1.77 -8.82 -10.60
C GLN A 255 -3.11 -9.15 -11.28
N ASN A 256 -3.27 -8.86 -12.57
CA ASN A 256 -4.57 -8.93 -13.26
C ASN A 256 -4.67 -10.01 -14.34
N GLN A 257 -3.85 -11.06 -14.29
CA GLN A 257 -4.01 -12.21 -15.20
C GLN A 257 -5.12 -13.14 -14.68
N GLU A 258 -6.36 -12.64 -14.69
CA GLU A 258 -7.54 -13.50 -14.66
C GLU A 258 -7.67 -14.16 -16.04
N SER A 259 -7.59 -15.48 -16.05
CA SER A 259 -7.73 -16.32 -17.23
C SER A 259 -9.16 -16.25 -17.75
N TYR A 260 -9.41 -15.37 -18.72
CA TYR A 260 -10.54 -15.52 -19.63
C TYR A 260 -10.08 -16.37 -20.83
N GLU A 261 -10.29 -17.68 -20.76
CA GLU A 261 -10.33 -18.48 -21.98
C GLU A 261 -11.69 -18.28 -22.64
N ASP A 262 -11.66 -17.65 -23.81
CA ASP A 262 -12.79 -17.51 -24.72
C ASP A 262 -12.85 -18.75 -25.62
N GLY A 263 -13.89 -19.56 -25.48
CA GLY A 263 -14.10 -20.77 -26.28
C GLY A 263 -15.52 -21.34 -26.09
N PRO A 264 -16.30 -21.54 -27.16
CA PRO A 264 -17.71 -21.89 -27.03
C PRO A 264 -17.87 -23.41 -26.87
N CYS A 265 -18.56 -23.86 -25.82
CA CYS A 265 -19.01 -25.26 -25.75
C CYS A 265 -20.45 -25.38 -25.25
N THR A 266 -21.24 -25.95 -26.14
CA THR A 266 -22.62 -26.39 -26.07
C THR A 266 -22.99 -27.15 -24.82
N VAL A 267 -24.20 -26.84 -24.35
CA VAL A 267 -25.01 -27.58 -23.37
C VAL A 267 -25.10 -29.06 -23.74
N THR A 268 -24.63 -29.95 -22.85
CA THR A 268 -25.24 -31.27 -22.64
C THR A 268 -25.12 -31.68 -21.18
N SER A 269 -26.28 -31.83 -20.54
CA SER A 269 -26.47 -32.50 -19.26
C SER A 269 -25.88 -33.90 -19.23
N ASN A 270 -25.31 -34.32 -18.10
CA ASN A 270 -25.60 -35.65 -17.57
C ASN A 270 -25.27 -35.77 -16.07
N LYS A 271 -26.26 -36.30 -15.35
CA LYS A 271 -26.15 -36.81 -13.98
C LYS A 271 -25.39 -38.14 -13.99
N ASN A 272 -24.62 -38.43 -12.94
CA ASN A 272 -24.81 -39.64 -12.14
C ASN A 272 -23.85 -39.70 -10.93
N TYR A 273 -24.45 -40.09 -9.81
CA TYR A 273 -23.83 -40.67 -8.62
C TYR A 273 -23.02 -41.92 -8.99
N ASP A 274 -21.91 -42.23 -8.31
CA ASP A 274 -21.97 -43.11 -7.13
C ASP A 274 -20.63 -43.39 -6.44
N SER A 275 -20.81 -43.70 -5.17
CA SER A 275 -19.98 -44.27 -4.10
C SER A 275 -18.89 -45.31 -4.41
N ASN A 276 -17.85 -45.33 -3.56
CA ASN A 276 -17.22 -46.49 -2.86
C ASN A 276 -15.95 -46.00 -2.12
N LEU A 277 -15.94 -45.79 -0.79
CA LEU A 277 -15.85 -46.76 0.32
C LEU A 277 -14.51 -47.54 0.36
N LEU A 278 -13.66 -47.29 1.37
CA LEU A 278 -13.35 -48.25 2.43
C LEU A 278 -12.52 -47.63 3.57
N SER A 279 -12.93 -47.99 4.78
CA SER A 279 -12.57 -47.50 6.10
C SER A 279 -11.34 -48.18 6.71
N LEU A 280 -10.68 -47.53 7.68
CA LEU A 280 -10.29 -48.20 8.92
C LEU A 280 -10.21 -47.23 10.10
N ASP A 281 -10.68 -47.74 11.23
CA ASP A 281 -11.07 -47.12 12.49
C ASP A 281 -9.88 -46.83 13.43
N GLY A 282 -10.06 -45.93 14.41
CA GLY A 282 -9.11 -45.75 15.53
C GLY A 282 -9.03 -44.34 16.12
N LEU A 283 -9.81 -44.09 17.18
CA LEU A 283 -9.83 -42.90 18.03
C LEU A 283 -8.46 -42.46 18.56
N ASP A 284 -8.20 -41.15 18.58
CA ASP A 284 -7.87 -40.40 19.80
C ASP A 284 -8.03 -38.89 19.61
N ASN A 285 -8.65 -38.24 20.60
CA ASN A 285 -8.89 -36.80 20.67
C ASN A 285 -7.61 -36.04 21.03
N GLU A 286 -7.13 -35.17 20.14
CA GLU A 286 -6.37 -33.97 20.53
C GLU A 286 -6.77 -32.78 19.63
N VAL A 287 -7.31 -31.75 20.27
CA VAL A 287 -7.55 -30.43 19.66
C VAL A 287 -6.19 -29.80 19.36
N LYS A 288 -5.82 -29.73 18.07
CA LYS A 288 -4.69 -28.94 17.58
C LYS A 288 -5.21 -27.66 16.93
N ASP A 289 -5.17 -26.57 17.68
CA ASP A 289 -5.00 -25.24 17.11
C ASP A 289 -3.61 -25.17 16.47
N GLY A 290 -3.58 -25.14 15.15
CA GLY A 290 -2.35 -25.05 14.36
C GLY A 290 -2.54 -24.10 13.17
N LEU A 291 -2.05 -22.88 13.30
CA LEU A 291 -1.77 -22.01 12.17
C LEU A 291 -0.51 -22.52 11.44
N PRO A 292 -0.47 -22.54 10.09
CA PRO A 292 0.68 -23.04 9.37
C PRO A 292 1.83 -22.02 9.38
N ASN A 293 2.91 -22.41 10.06
CA ASN A 293 4.22 -21.78 10.00
C ASN A 293 4.89 -22.13 8.65
N ASN A 294 4.68 -21.32 7.61
CA ASN A 294 5.33 -21.50 6.31
C ASN A 294 6.09 -20.24 5.86
N PHE A 295 7.22 -19.96 6.52
CA PHE A 295 8.20 -18.97 6.08
C PHE A 295 9.61 -19.58 6.11
N ARG A 296 9.99 -20.31 5.06
CA ARG A 296 11.36 -20.77 4.82
C ARG A 296 11.74 -20.52 3.36
N ALA A 297 11.98 -19.25 3.00
CA ALA A 297 12.85 -18.83 1.89
C ALA A 297 12.67 -17.32 1.62
N HIS A 298 13.79 -16.60 1.51
CA HIS A 298 13.86 -15.17 1.25
C HIS A 298 14.10 -14.87 -0.26
N PRO A 299 13.48 -13.83 -0.84
CA PRO A 299 13.56 -13.51 -2.28
C PRO A 299 14.96 -13.28 -2.86
N LEU A 300 15.95 -12.88 -2.05
CA LEU A 300 17.33 -12.62 -2.49
C LEU A 300 18.30 -13.80 -2.28
N GLN A 301 17.81 -15.03 -2.13
CA GLN A 301 18.67 -16.20 -1.99
C GLN A 301 19.27 -16.55 -3.36
N LEU A 302 20.59 -16.43 -3.49
CA LEU A 302 21.35 -16.96 -4.62
C LEU A 302 21.51 -18.47 -4.43
N ASP A 303 21.01 -19.27 -5.36
CA ASP A 303 21.23 -20.72 -5.37
C ASP A 303 22.72 -21.03 -5.60
N PRO A 304 23.37 -21.87 -4.77
CA PRO A 304 24.69 -22.37 -5.08
C PRO A 304 24.57 -23.44 -6.16
N SER A 305 25.14 -23.16 -7.34
CA SER A 305 25.42 -24.15 -8.37
C SER A 305 26.38 -25.21 -7.81
N SER A 306 25.90 -26.43 -7.58
CA SER A 306 26.76 -27.58 -7.33
C SER A 306 26.81 -28.47 -8.57
N ASP A 307 27.86 -28.25 -9.36
CA ASP A 307 28.39 -29.24 -10.28
C ASP A 307 28.82 -30.49 -9.50
N THR A 308 28.29 -31.65 -9.89
CA THR A 308 28.97 -32.93 -9.67
C THR A 308 28.75 -33.84 -10.88
N SER A 309 29.88 -34.16 -11.52
CA SER A 309 30.09 -35.09 -12.62
C SER A 309 29.97 -36.57 -12.22
N ASN A 310 29.56 -37.41 -13.19
CA ASN A 310 29.79 -38.87 -13.42
C ASN A 310 28.47 -39.48 -13.99
N SER A 311 28.35 -40.31 -15.03
CA SER A 311 29.25 -41.16 -15.84
C SER A 311 28.42 -41.76 -17.03
N ILE A 312 28.99 -41.79 -18.26
CA ILE A 312 29.08 -42.87 -19.31
C ILE A 312 27.97 -43.98 -19.33
N ASP A 313 27.30 -44.46 -20.40
CA ASP A 313 27.52 -44.61 -21.87
C ASP A 313 26.19 -45.00 -22.60
N GLY A 314 26.09 -44.81 -23.94
CA GLY A 314 25.29 -45.67 -24.86
C GLY A 314 24.13 -45.04 -25.68
N PRO A 315 23.85 -45.50 -26.93
CA PRO A 315 23.94 -44.62 -28.11
C PRO A 315 22.65 -44.34 -28.91
N GLU A 316 22.74 -43.24 -29.67
CA GLU A 316 22.13 -42.84 -30.96
C GLU A 316 20.82 -43.48 -31.46
N HIS A 317 19.82 -42.62 -31.68
CA HIS A 317 18.97 -42.73 -32.88
C HIS A 317 18.55 -41.36 -33.43
N VAL A 318 18.89 -41.17 -34.71
CA VAL A 318 18.66 -40.04 -35.61
C VAL A 318 17.16 -39.68 -35.75
N LYS A 319 16.84 -38.36 -35.77
CA LYS A 319 15.97 -37.75 -36.80
C LYS A 319 15.90 -36.21 -36.74
N SER A 320 16.40 -35.63 -37.83
CA SER A 320 15.79 -34.56 -38.63
C SER A 320 15.73 -33.13 -38.09
N THR A 321 16.66 -32.34 -38.62
CA THR A 321 16.56 -30.91 -38.90
C THR A 321 15.24 -30.54 -39.61
N SER A 322 14.47 -29.62 -39.03
CA SER A 322 13.60 -28.72 -39.78
C SER A 322 13.52 -27.37 -39.07
N SER A 323 14.00 -26.34 -39.76
CA SER A 323 13.85 -24.93 -39.44
C SER A 323 12.38 -24.56 -39.22
N LEU A 324 12.07 -23.96 -38.08
CA LEU A 324 10.94 -23.03 -37.97
C LEU A 324 11.45 -21.69 -37.49
N HIS A 325 11.41 -20.72 -38.40
CA HIS A 325 11.21 -19.33 -38.05
C HIS A 325 9.95 -19.23 -37.18
N GLU A 326 10.11 -18.93 -35.89
CA GLU A 326 9.04 -18.31 -35.12
C GLU A 326 9.42 -16.87 -34.81
N THR A 327 8.75 -16.01 -35.56
CA THR A 327 8.52 -14.59 -35.37
C THR A 327 8.62 -14.17 -33.90
N LYS A 328 9.69 -13.43 -33.57
CA LYS A 328 9.63 -12.39 -32.53
C LYS A 328 8.49 -11.45 -32.92
N LYS A 329 7.29 -11.65 -32.35
CA LYS A 329 6.27 -10.61 -32.31
C LYS A 329 6.91 -9.44 -31.56
N ALA A 330 7.26 -8.40 -32.30
CA ALA A 330 7.55 -7.10 -31.71
C ALA A 330 6.34 -6.72 -30.87
N ASN A 331 6.51 -6.58 -29.55
CA ASN A 331 5.52 -5.99 -28.68
C ASN A 331 5.29 -4.56 -29.18
N ILE A 332 4.24 -4.34 -29.98
CA ILE A 332 3.71 -3.01 -30.22
C ILE A 332 3.20 -2.58 -28.84
N GLY A 333 3.92 -1.67 -28.18
CA GLY A 333 3.58 -1.21 -26.83
C GLY A 333 2.12 -0.75 -26.78
N ILE A 334 1.35 -1.27 -25.83
CA ILE A 334 0.00 -0.81 -25.55
C ILE A 334 0.10 0.67 -25.15
N ILE A 335 -0.62 1.54 -25.86
CA ILE A 335 -0.70 2.97 -25.55
C ILE A 335 -1.90 3.17 -24.62
N HIS A 336 -1.65 3.54 -23.37
CA HIS A 336 -2.71 3.79 -22.41
C HIS A 336 -3.30 5.19 -22.59
N GLY A 337 -4.59 5.33 -22.30
CA GLY A 337 -5.24 6.65 -22.39
C GLY A 337 -5.36 7.19 -23.82
N ALA A 338 -5.24 6.35 -24.85
CA ALA A 338 -5.19 6.78 -26.24
C ALA A 338 -6.45 7.53 -26.73
N CYS A 339 -7.57 7.41 -26.02
CA CYS A 339 -8.81 8.13 -26.32
C CYS A 339 -8.95 9.44 -25.51
N LEU A 340 -8.04 9.72 -24.57
CA LEU A 340 -8.08 10.88 -23.69
C LEU A 340 -7.35 12.07 -24.30
N THR A 341 -7.95 13.25 -24.14
CA THR A 341 -7.33 14.53 -24.48
C THR A 341 -6.65 15.16 -23.26
N LEU A 342 -5.84 16.21 -23.47
CA LEU A 342 -5.30 17.00 -22.35
C LEU A 342 -6.41 17.59 -21.47
N THR A 343 -7.55 17.97 -22.06
CA THR A 343 -8.74 18.41 -21.31
C THR A 343 -9.27 17.29 -20.41
N ASP A 344 -9.25 16.04 -20.85
CA ASP A 344 -9.66 14.90 -20.02
C ASP A 344 -8.66 14.65 -18.89
N HIS A 345 -7.36 14.81 -19.14
CA HIS A 345 -6.34 14.78 -18.07
C HIS A 345 -6.61 15.85 -17.00
N ASP A 346 -6.97 17.06 -17.42
CA ASP A 346 -7.29 18.16 -16.51
C ASP A 346 -8.57 17.89 -15.72
N ARG A 347 -9.60 17.32 -16.35
CA ARG A 347 -10.83 16.87 -15.67
C ARG A 347 -10.56 15.79 -14.62
N ILE A 348 -9.72 14.80 -14.94
CA ILE A 348 -9.32 13.75 -13.99
C ILE A 348 -8.54 14.36 -12.81
N ARG A 349 -7.62 15.29 -13.08
CA ARG A 349 -6.89 15.99 -12.02
C ARG A 349 -7.81 16.82 -11.13
N GLN A 350 -8.75 17.55 -11.73
CA GLN A 350 -9.74 18.34 -11.00
C GLN A 350 -10.64 17.44 -10.16
N PHE A 351 -11.06 16.29 -10.67
CA PHE A 351 -11.82 15.30 -9.92
C PHE A 351 -11.07 14.85 -8.65
N ILE A 352 -9.80 14.46 -8.76
CA ILE A 352 -9.00 14.05 -7.60
C ILE A 352 -8.85 15.19 -6.58
N GLN A 353 -8.63 16.41 -7.05
CA GLN A 353 -8.55 17.59 -6.19
C GLN A 353 -9.87 17.83 -5.44
N GLU A 354 -11.00 17.84 -6.15
CA GLU A 354 -12.33 18.06 -5.57
C GLU A 354 -12.72 16.94 -4.59
N PHE A 355 -12.50 15.67 -4.95
CA PHE A 355 -12.68 14.54 -4.04
C PHE A 355 -11.87 14.72 -2.76
N THR A 356 -10.59 15.10 -2.89
CA THR A 356 -9.70 15.21 -1.73
C THR A 356 -10.09 16.39 -0.84
N PHE A 357 -10.43 17.54 -1.42
CA PHE A 357 -10.73 18.77 -0.67
C PHE A 357 -12.13 18.79 -0.07
N ARG A 358 -13.14 18.28 -0.78
CA ARG A 358 -14.54 18.34 -0.35
C ARG A 358 -15.03 17.06 0.32
N GLY A 359 -14.42 15.93 -0.01
CA GLY A 359 -14.76 14.62 0.55
C GLY A 359 -13.77 14.16 1.61
N LEU A 360 -12.57 13.75 1.17
CA LEU A 360 -11.64 12.98 1.99
C LEU A 360 -11.10 13.77 3.19
N LEU A 361 -10.51 14.95 2.98
CA LEU A 361 -9.91 15.72 4.08
C LEU A 361 -10.94 16.19 5.12
N PRO A 362 -12.14 16.70 4.75
CA PRO A 362 -13.18 16.99 5.73
C PRO A 362 -13.61 15.77 6.53
N HIS A 363 -13.67 14.58 5.91
CA HIS A 363 -13.97 13.33 6.60
C HIS A 363 -12.86 12.94 7.59
N ILE A 364 -11.59 13.04 7.18
CA ILE A 364 -10.44 12.81 8.05
C ILE A 364 -10.45 13.79 9.22
N GLU A 365 -10.64 15.09 8.97
CA GLU A 365 -10.70 16.13 10.00
C GLU A 365 -11.80 15.84 11.03
N LYS A 366 -13.00 15.48 10.57
CA LYS A 366 -14.11 15.07 11.43
C LYS A 366 -13.74 13.85 12.27
N THR A 367 -13.08 12.86 11.67
CA THR A 367 -12.67 11.62 12.35
C THR A 367 -11.63 11.90 13.43
N ILE A 368 -10.63 12.74 13.16
CA ILE A 368 -9.63 13.17 14.16
C ILE A 368 -10.32 13.87 15.33
N ARG A 369 -11.26 14.79 15.07
CA ARG A 369 -12.04 15.46 16.13
C ARG A 369 -12.84 14.46 16.98
N GLN A 370 -13.53 13.52 16.34
CA GLN A 370 -14.32 12.49 17.03
C GLN A 370 -13.44 11.60 17.92
N LEU A 371 -12.30 11.14 17.42
CA LEU A 371 -11.34 10.36 18.20
C LEU A 371 -10.84 11.15 19.41
N ASN A 372 -10.49 12.43 19.21
CA ASN A 372 -10.04 13.32 20.27
C ASN A 372 -11.13 13.53 21.34
N ASP A 373 -12.37 13.80 20.94
CA ASP A 373 -13.49 14.01 21.86
C ASP A 373 -13.79 12.75 22.70
N GLN A 374 -13.73 11.57 22.07
CA GLN A 374 -13.86 10.29 22.76
C GLN A 374 -12.78 10.11 23.82
N LEU A 375 -11.52 10.43 23.51
CA LEU A 375 -10.40 10.34 24.45
C LEU A 375 -10.51 11.35 25.60
N ILE A 376 -10.97 12.58 25.34
CA ILE A 376 -11.18 13.61 26.36
C ILE A 376 -12.33 13.25 27.32
N SER A 377 -13.41 12.69 26.78
CA SER A 377 -14.60 12.34 27.57
C SER A 377 -14.34 11.25 28.61
N ARG A 378 -13.31 10.41 28.41
CA ARG A 378 -12.88 9.40 29.38
C ARG A 378 -12.12 10.08 30.53
N LYS A 379 -12.76 10.17 31.70
CA LYS A 379 -12.19 10.72 32.95
C LYS A 379 -10.83 10.07 33.25
N GLY A 380 -9.73 10.81 33.06
CA GLY A 380 -8.36 10.36 33.40
C GLY A 380 -7.31 10.61 32.30
N LEU A 381 -7.71 10.57 31.02
CA LEU A 381 -6.80 10.75 29.88
C LEU A 381 -6.64 12.24 29.46
N SER A 382 -7.66 13.06 29.71
CA SER A 382 -7.74 14.42 29.15
C SER A 382 -6.79 15.46 29.73
N ARG A 383 -6.23 15.25 30.94
CA ARG A 383 -5.41 16.30 31.58
C ARG A 383 -3.96 16.36 31.08
N SER A 384 -3.45 15.34 30.41
CA SER A 384 -2.02 15.26 30.02
C SER A 384 -1.74 15.40 28.52
N LEU A 385 -2.70 15.08 27.63
CA LEU A 385 -2.39 14.87 26.21
C LEU A 385 -2.60 16.09 25.31
N PHE A 386 -3.53 17.00 25.65
CA PHE A 386 -3.97 18.05 24.71
C PHE A 386 -3.86 19.49 25.21
N SER A 387 -3.48 19.72 26.49
CA SER A 387 -3.27 21.07 27.05
C SER A 387 -1.84 21.60 26.87
N ALA A 388 -0.94 20.82 26.25
CA ALA A 388 0.51 21.01 26.35
C ALA A 388 1.22 21.41 25.04
N THR A 389 0.59 22.13 24.10
CA THR A 389 1.35 22.75 23.00
C THR A 389 2.24 23.92 23.43
N LYS A 390 2.26 24.30 24.72
CA LYS A 390 3.26 25.27 25.22
C LYS A 390 4.05 24.93 26.48
N LYS A 391 3.69 23.94 27.32
CA LYS A 391 4.49 23.59 28.52
C LYS A 391 4.25 22.15 28.99
N TRP A 392 5.12 21.21 28.61
CA TRP A 392 5.46 20.08 29.49
C TRP A 392 6.88 19.58 29.23
N PHE A 393 7.82 20.28 29.88
CA PHE A 393 9.11 19.74 30.25
C PHE A 393 8.90 18.82 31.46
N SER A 394 9.40 17.59 31.40
CA SER A 394 10.03 16.88 32.51
C SER A 394 10.12 15.40 32.15
N GLY A 395 11.34 14.97 31.82
CA GLY A 395 11.67 13.57 31.65
C GLY A 395 11.44 12.82 32.95
N SER A 396 10.50 11.88 32.93
CA SER A 396 10.52 10.77 33.87
C SER A 396 11.13 9.59 33.13
N LYS A 397 12.34 9.19 33.55
CA LYS A 397 12.98 7.96 33.11
C LYS A 397 12.03 6.81 33.43
N VAL A 398 11.50 6.15 32.40
CA VAL A 398 10.86 4.84 32.54
C VAL A 398 11.98 3.86 32.91
N PRO A 399 11.77 2.90 33.83
CA PRO A 399 12.79 1.90 34.12
C PRO A 399 13.06 1.10 32.84
N GLU A 400 14.31 1.07 32.39
CA GLU A 400 14.82 0.10 31.42
C GLU A 400 14.68 -1.30 32.03
N LYS A 401 13.52 -1.94 31.82
CA LYS A 401 13.45 -3.40 31.97
C LYS A 401 14.17 -4.00 30.77
N SER A 402 15.21 -4.78 31.05
CA SER A 402 15.95 -5.53 30.05
C SER A 402 14.98 -6.36 29.20
N ILE A 403 15.11 -6.26 27.87
CA ILE A 403 14.27 -6.95 26.88
C ILE A 403 14.24 -8.47 27.12
N ASN A 404 15.28 -9.02 27.76
CA ASN A 404 15.42 -10.45 28.03
C ASN A 404 14.41 -11.03 29.04
N GLU A 405 13.67 -10.22 29.79
CA GLU A 405 12.69 -10.69 30.79
C GLU A 405 11.22 -10.56 30.35
N LEU A 406 10.95 -10.03 29.15
CA LEU A 406 9.60 -9.79 28.65
C LEU A 406 9.04 -11.06 27.98
N LYS A 407 8.02 -11.68 28.59
CA LYS A 407 7.23 -12.74 27.95
C LYS A 407 6.29 -12.09 26.93
N ASN A 408 6.32 -12.58 25.70
CA ASN A 408 5.42 -12.10 24.65
C ASN A 408 3.98 -12.58 24.92
N THR A 409 3.03 -11.67 25.08
CA THR A 409 1.61 -11.96 24.87
C THR A 409 1.30 -11.90 23.37
N SER A 410 1.97 -12.77 22.60
CA SER A 410 1.68 -13.00 21.19
C SER A 410 0.20 -13.36 21.06
N GLY A 411 -0.63 -12.44 20.57
CA GLY A 411 -2.06 -12.65 20.44
C GLY A 411 -2.95 -11.78 21.33
N LEU A 412 -2.39 -10.85 22.13
CA LEU A 412 -3.21 -9.80 22.74
C LEU A 412 -3.77 -8.88 21.64
N LEU A 413 -5.01 -9.13 21.23
CA LEU A 413 -5.75 -8.24 20.35
C LEU A 413 -6.41 -7.16 21.21
N TYR A 414 -5.99 -5.90 21.04
CA TYR A 414 -6.70 -4.80 21.70
C TYR A 414 -8.14 -4.73 21.19
N PRO A 415 -9.13 -4.58 22.08
CA PRO A 415 -10.48 -4.28 21.61
C PRO A 415 -10.44 -2.96 20.82
N PRO A 416 -11.22 -2.83 19.73
CA PRO A 416 -11.20 -1.64 18.88
C PRO A 416 -11.39 -0.32 19.64
N GLU A 417 -12.09 -0.36 20.78
CA GLU A 417 -12.43 0.78 21.64
C GLU A 417 -11.41 1.07 22.75
N ALA A 418 -10.30 0.33 22.84
CA ALA A 418 -9.25 0.57 23.83
C ALA A 418 -8.66 1.99 23.66
N PRO A 419 -8.52 2.79 24.74
CA PRO A 419 -8.04 4.16 24.62
C PRO A 419 -6.67 4.26 23.93
N GLU A 420 -5.76 3.34 24.23
CA GLU A 420 -4.41 3.26 23.67
C GLU A 420 -4.46 3.01 22.15
N LEU A 421 -5.37 2.13 21.73
CA LEU A 421 -5.60 1.84 20.31
C LEU A 421 -6.28 3.00 19.59
N GLN A 422 -7.19 3.72 20.26
CA GLN A 422 -7.82 4.93 19.72
C GLN A 422 -6.82 6.07 19.57
N ILE A 423 -5.86 6.21 20.50
CA ILE A 423 -4.71 7.11 20.36
C ILE A 423 -3.84 6.68 19.16
N ARG A 424 -3.58 5.38 18.99
CA ARG A 424 -2.85 4.86 17.82
C ARG A 424 -3.56 5.18 16.50
N LYS A 425 -4.88 4.97 16.40
CA LYS A 425 -5.70 5.35 15.24
C LYS A 425 -5.54 6.83 14.92
N MET A 426 -5.72 7.69 15.91
CA MET A 426 -5.58 9.15 15.70
C MET A 426 -4.17 9.52 15.25
N ALA A 427 -3.14 8.87 15.78
CA ALA A 427 -1.75 9.09 15.38
C ALA A 427 -1.51 8.72 13.91
N ASP A 428 -1.95 7.52 13.48
CA ASP A 428 -1.84 7.05 12.09
C ASP A 428 -2.59 7.98 11.14
N LEU A 429 -3.80 8.42 11.51
CA LEU A 429 -4.58 9.35 10.70
C LEU A 429 -3.90 10.72 10.56
N CYS A 430 -3.33 11.25 11.65
CA CYS A 430 -2.54 12.48 11.61
C CYS A 430 -1.28 12.35 10.75
N PHE A 431 -0.62 11.18 10.79
CA PHE A 431 0.55 10.90 9.97
C PHE A 431 0.23 10.95 8.47
N LEU A 432 -0.87 10.30 8.06
CA LEU A 432 -1.32 10.25 6.66
C LEU A 432 -1.67 11.63 6.08
N VAL A 433 -1.98 12.60 6.92
CA VAL A 433 -2.25 14.00 6.52
C VAL A 433 -1.14 14.96 6.93
N GLN A 434 0.08 14.45 7.13
CA GLN A 434 1.30 15.22 7.39
C GLN A 434 1.28 16.07 8.67
N HIS A 435 0.38 15.77 9.61
CA HIS A 435 0.34 16.43 10.91
C HIS A 435 1.30 15.73 11.89
N TYR A 436 2.60 15.74 11.55
CA TYR A 436 3.63 14.94 12.22
C TYR A 436 3.87 15.31 13.69
N ASP A 437 3.60 16.56 14.09
CA ASP A 437 3.70 16.99 15.50
C ASP A 437 2.69 16.30 16.40
N LEU A 438 1.43 16.26 15.96
CA LEU A 438 0.37 15.58 16.68
C LEU A 438 0.53 14.06 16.59
N ALA A 439 0.91 13.55 15.41
CA ALA A 439 1.20 12.13 15.22
C ALA A 439 2.28 11.64 16.20
N TYR A 440 3.43 12.34 16.27
CA TYR A 440 4.51 12.04 17.22
C TYR A 440 4.01 11.99 18.67
N SER A 441 3.24 13.02 19.08
CA SER A 441 2.75 13.14 20.46
C SER A 441 1.83 11.96 20.82
N CYS A 442 0.97 11.56 19.89
CA CYS A 442 0.08 10.42 20.05
C CYS A 442 0.84 9.10 20.08
N TYR A 443 1.77 8.86 19.15
CA TYR A 443 2.60 7.64 19.14
C TYR A 443 3.45 7.51 20.41
N HIS A 444 4.07 8.60 20.85
CA HIS A 444 4.90 8.61 22.04
C HIS A 444 4.09 8.24 23.29
N THR A 445 2.82 8.67 23.34
CA THR A 445 1.88 8.31 24.40
C THR A 445 1.49 6.84 24.31
N ALA A 446 0.93 6.41 23.17
CA ALA A 446 0.44 5.05 22.98
C ALA A 446 1.52 4.00 23.25
N LYS A 447 2.77 4.27 22.84
CA LYS A 447 3.93 3.42 23.14
C LYS A 447 4.04 3.09 24.62
N LYS A 448 3.93 4.11 25.50
CA LYS A 448 4.12 3.93 26.94
C LYS A 448 3.10 2.92 27.48
N ASP A 449 1.86 3.04 27.05
CA ASP A 449 0.78 2.19 27.52
C ASP A 449 0.91 0.76 26.96
N PHE A 450 1.23 0.61 25.67
CA PHE A 450 1.52 -0.71 25.09
C PHE A 450 2.70 -1.43 25.76
N LEU A 451 3.75 -0.70 26.16
CA LEU A 451 4.87 -1.28 26.91
C LEU A 451 4.47 -1.72 28.32
N ASN A 452 3.59 -0.97 29.00
CA ASN A 452 3.09 -1.33 30.32
C ASN A 452 2.26 -2.63 30.25
N ASP A 453 1.48 -2.79 29.17
CA ASP A 453 0.65 -3.97 28.92
C ASP A 453 1.42 -5.15 28.30
N GLN A 454 2.73 -4.99 28.05
CA GLN A 454 3.57 -5.96 27.35
C GLN A 454 3.07 -6.33 25.94
N ALA A 455 2.31 -5.44 25.30
CA ALA A 455 1.80 -5.61 23.94
C ALA A 455 2.88 -5.26 22.90
N MET A 456 3.90 -6.10 22.80
CA MET A 456 5.16 -5.75 22.15
C MET A 456 5.03 -5.40 20.66
N LEU A 457 4.08 -6.02 19.93
CA LEU A 457 3.80 -5.67 18.52
C LEU A 457 3.29 -4.23 18.37
N TYR A 458 2.36 -3.83 19.23
CA TYR A 458 1.79 -2.49 19.24
C TYR A 458 2.83 -1.45 19.71
N ALA A 459 3.61 -1.79 20.73
CA ALA A 459 4.70 -0.95 21.22
C ALA A 459 5.78 -0.70 20.16
N ALA A 460 6.18 -1.73 19.41
CA ALA A 460 7.15 -1.61 18.32
C ALA A 460 6.64 -0.71 17.19
N GLY A 461 5.38 -0.85 16.78
CA GLY A 461 4.78 0.02 15.76
C GLY A 461 4.64 1.47 16.22
N ALA A 462 4.31 1.69 17.49
CA ALA A 462 4.30 3.02 18.08
C ALA A 462 5.70 3.65 18.16
N LEU A 463 6.73 2.86 18.49
CA LEU A 463 8.14 3.29 18.47
C LEU A 463 8.61 3.70 17.07
N GLU A 464 8.38 2.82 16.09
CA GLU A 464 8.75 3.04 14.68
C GLU A 464 8.18 4.37 14.19
N MET A 465 6.86 4.53 14.29
CA MET A 465 6.19 5.71 13.75
C MET A 465 6.41 6.97 14.59
N ALA A 466 6.70 6.84 15.89
CA ALA A 466 7.20 7.98 16.67
C ALA A 466 8.56 8.46 16.15
N ALA A 467 9.48 7.56 15.84
CA ALA A 467 10.80 7.92 15.32
C ALA A 467 10.71 8.59 13.94
N VAL A 468 9.88 8.03 13.06
CA VAL A 468 9.62 8.57 11.72
C VAL A 468 8.93 9.94 11.81
N SER A 469 7.88 10.07 12.64
CA SER A 469 7.17 11.34 12.82
C SER A 469 8.10 12.44 13.35
N ALA A 470 8.96 12.12 14.33
CA ALA A 470 9.92 13.08 14.88
C ALA A 470 10.89 13.60 13.81
N PHE A 471 11.33 12.73 12.89
CA PHE A 471 12.20 13.11 11.78
C PHE A 471 11.51 14.05 10.77
N LEU A 472 10.21 13.82 10.49
CA LEU A 472 9.45 14.60 9.51
C LEU A 472 8.91 15.95 10.04
N GLN A 473 9.12 16.27 11.31
CA GLN A 473 8.64 17.54 11.88
C GLN A 473 9.25 18.76 11.15
N PRO A 474 8.44 19.75 10.73
CA PRO A 474 8.95 20.95 10.07
C PRO A 474 9.96 21.71 10.93
N GLY A 475 11.08 22.11 10.35
CA GLY A 475 12.09 22.92 11.05
C GLY A 475 12.98 22.14 12.02
N ALA A 476 12.98 20.80 11.95
CA ALA A 476 13.85 19.93 12.74
C ALA A 476 13.91 20.23 14.26
N PRO A 477 12.76 20.40 14.95
CA PRO A 477 12.77 20.69 16.39
C PRO A 477 13.35 19.55 17.23
N ARG A 478 13.39 18.31 16.70
CA ARG A 478 13.89 17.12 17.39
C ARG A 478 14.87 16.35 16.50
N PRO A 479 16.01 15.90 17.03
CA PRO A 479 16.85 14.95 16.32
C PRO A 479 16.11 13.63 16.16
N TYR A 480 16.35 12.94 15.04
CA TYR A 480 15.85 11.59 14.79
C TYR A 480 16.23 10.65 15.95
N PRO A 481 15.24 10.06 16.67
CA PRO A 481 15.53 9.21 17.82
C PRO A 481 15.88 7.78 17.38
N ALA A 482 17.10 7.58 16.87
CA ALA A 482 17.56 6.29 16.35
C ALA A 482 17.32 5.11 17.32
N HIS A 483 17.49 5.33 18.63
CA HIS A 483 17.24 4.33 19.67
C HIS A 483 15.79 3.79 19.68
N TYR A 484 14.79 4.60 19.30
CA TYR A 484 13.41 4.11 19.16
C TYR A 484 13.31 3.11 18.01
N MET A 485 13.95 3.42 16.89
CA MET A 485 13.97 2.55 15.73
C MET A 485 14.75 1.27 15.99
N ASP A 486 15.91 1.35 16.64
CA ASP A 486 16.67 0.16 17.04
C ASP A 486 15.87 -0.76 17.96
N THR A 487 15.13 -0.19 18.92
CA THR A 487 14.26 -0.96 19.81
C THR A 487 13.09 -1.58 19.04
N ALA A 488 12.49 -0.85 18.09
CA ALA A 488 11.43 -1.39 17.23
C ALA A 488 11.93 -2.56 16.37
N ILE A 489 13.10 -2.42 15.73
CA ILE A 489 13.74 -3.48 14.94
C ILE A 489 13.98 -4.73 15.79
N GLN A 490 14.60 -4.57 16.96
CA GLN A 490 14.87 -5.68 17.88
C GLN A 490 13.58 -6.32 18.38
N THR A 491 12.56 -5.53 18.72
CA THR A 491 11.28 -6.05 19.20
C THR A 491 10.55 -6.84 18.11
N TYR A 492 10.45 -6.30 16.90
CA TYR A 492 9.84 -7.00 15.77
C TYR A 492 10.56 -8.31 15.45
N ARG A 493 11.89 -8.30 15.44
CA ARG A 493 12.73 -9.47 15.12
C ARG A 493 12.73 -10.52 16.24
N ASP A 494 13.08 -10.11 17.44
CA ASP A 494 13.45 -11.03 18.52
C ASP A 494 12.24 -11.47 19.33
N ILE A 495 11.25 -10.59 19.52
CA ILE A 495 10.06 -10.87 20.32
C ILE A 495 8.88 -11.26 19.42
N CYS A 496 8.50 -10.39 18.48
CA CYS A 496 7.30 -10.59 17.65
C CYS A 496 7.52 -11.61 16.53
N LYS A 497 8.77 -11.91 16.18
CA LYS A 497 9.15 -12.76 15.03
C LYS A 497 8.53 -12.29 13.70
N ASN A 498 8.30 -10.97 13.56
CA ASN A 498 7.75 -10.37 12.35
C ASN A 498 8.87 -9.69 11.54
N MET A 499 9.49 -10.46 10.65
CA MET A 499 10.63 -9.99 9.85
C MET A 499 10.24 -8.93 8.82
N VAL A 500 9.00 -8.93 8.32
CA VAL A 500 8.53 -7.94 7.34
C VAL A 500 8.51 -6.54 7.97
N LEU A 501 8.00 -6.41 9.19
CA LEU A 501 8.00 -5.12 9.90
C LEU A 501 9.41 -4.71 10.36
N ALA A 502 10.26 -5.67 10.72
CA ALA A 502 11.67 -5.40 11.02
C ALA A 502 12.41 -4.87 9.77
N GLU A 503 12.15 -5.45 8.61
CA GLU A 503 12.70 -5.00 7.32
C GLU A 503 12.20 -3.59 6.96
N ARG A 504 10.90 -3.30 7.11
CA ARG A 504 10.36 -1.94 6.95
C ARG A 504 11.13 -0.94 7.81
N CYS A 505 11.29 -1.24 9.11
CA CYS A 505 12.02 -0.38 10.04
C CYS A 505 13.46 -0.12 9.57
N VAL A 506 14.16 -1.17 9.13
CA VAL A 506 15.54 -1.07 8.63
C VAL A 506 15.60 -0.21 7.37
N LEU A 507 14.71 -0.42 6.40
CA LEU A 507 14.67 0.35 5.16
C LEU A 507 14.42 1.84 5.43
N LEU A 508 13.45 2.17 6.28
CA LEU A 508 13.15 3.56 6.67
C LEU A 508 14.33 4.20 7.43
N SER A 509 14.89 3.49 8.42
CA SER A 509 16.03 3.96 9.21
C SER A 509 17.26 4.22 8.35
N ALA A 510 17.57 3.31 7.42
CA ALA A 510 18.70 3.44 6.52
C ALA A 510 18.61 4.71 5.67
N GLU A 511 17.43 5.04 5.13
CA GLU A 511 17.23 6.26 4.35
C GLU A 511 17.32 7.53 5.21
N ILE A 512 16.78 7.51 6.43
CA ILE A 512 16.91 8.63 7.36
C ILE A 512 18.39 8.86 7.71
N LEU A 513 19.13 7.81 8.07
CA LEU A 513 20.56 7.90 8.40
C LEU A 513 21.40 8.35 7.20
N LYS A 514 21.09 7.85 5.98
CA LYS A 514 21.72 8.33 4.74
C LYS A 514 21.53 9.83 4.54
N SER A 515 20.33 10.36 4.78
CA SER A 515 20.05 11.80 4.67
C SER A 515 20.84 12.65 5.67
N GLN A 516 21.24 12.05 6.79
CA GLN A 516 22.07 12.68 7.84
C GLN A 516 23.57 12.43 7.64
N SER A 517 23.99 11.90 6.49
CA SER A 517 25.38 11.50 6.20
C SER A 517 25.96 10.42 7.12
N LYS A 518 25.11 9.68 7.84
CA LYS A 518 25.49 8.57 8.73
C LYS A 518 25.59 7.24 7.98
N TYR A 519 26.44 7.20 6.95
CA TYR A 519 26.50 6.08 6.02
C TYR A 519 26.95 4.77 6.66
N SER A 520 27.88 4.83 7.62
CA SER A 520 28.35 3.63 8.34
C SER A 520 27.25 2.97 9.18
N GLU A 521 26.44 3.78 9.86
CA GLU A 521 25.30 3.30 10.66
C GLU A 521 24.24 2.67 9.74
N ALA A 522 23.89 3.34 8.64
CA ALA A 522 22.95 2.82 7.65
C ALA A 522 23.41 1.49 7.03
N ALA A 523 24.70 1.39 6.67
CA ALA A 523 25.26 0.16 6.12
C ALA A 523 25.22 -0.99 7.15
N ALA A 524 25.57 -0.72 8.41
CA ALA A 524 25.51 -1.71 9.48
C ALA A 524 24.08 -2.26 9.68
N LEU A 525 23.05 -1.41 9.59
CA LEU A 525 21.65 -1.85 9.68
C LEU A 525 21.26 -2.80 8.54
N LEU A 526 21.60 -2.45 7.30
CA LEU A 526 21.28 -3.27 6.11
C LEU A 526 22.04 -4.61 6.11
N ILE A 527 23.30 -4.61 6.55
CA ILE A 527 24.11 -5.84 6.69
C ILE A 527 23.54 -6.75 7.78
N ARG A 528 23.12 -6.18 8.92
CA ARG A 528 22.52 -6.97 10.02
C ARG A 528 21.24 -7.67 9.55
N LEU A 529 20.39 -6.97 8.78
CA LEU A 529 19.18 -7.55 8.20
C LEU A 529 19.50 -8.75 7.28
N THR A 530 20.43 -8.59 6.34
CA THR A 530 20.77 -9.64 5.35
C THR A 530 21.49 -10.85 5.97
N SER A 531 22.45 -10.62 6.87
CA SER A 531 23.22 -11.69 7.51
C SER A 531 22.40 -12.61 8.42
N GLU A 532 21.26 -12.12 8.94
CA GLU A 532 20.38 -12.86 9.84
C GLU A 532 19.20 -13.51 9.10
N VAL A 533 18.72 -12.89 8.02
CA VAL A 533 17.78 -13.51 7.07
C VAL A 533 18.37 -14.77 6.44
N LEU A 534 19.66 -14.74 6.08
CA LEU A 534 20.37 -15.91 5.55
C LEU A 534 20.46 -17.04 6.58
N LYS A 535 20.64 -16.73 7.88
CA LYS A 535 20.71 -17.73 8.96
C LYS A 535 19.39 -18.47 9.21
N LEU A 536 18.25 -17.83 8.93
CA LEU A 536 16.92 -18.43 9.10
C LEU A 536 16.47 -19.26 7.88
N CYS A 537 17.03 -19.00 6.69
CA CYS A 537 16.81 -19.85 5.51
C CYS A 537 17.62 -21.15 5.57
N SER A 538 18.59 -21.24 6.48
CA SER A 538 19.46 -22.42 6.70
C SER A 538 19.02 -23.35 7.85
N ILE A 539 17.83 -23.14 8.44
CA ILE A 539 17.21 -24.01 9.46
C ILE A 539 15.85 -24.48 8.96
#